data_AF-A0A7J2PXE1-F1
#
_entry.id   AF-A0A7J2PXE1-F1
#
_cell.length_a   1.000
_cell.length_b   1.000
_cell.length_c   1.000
_cell.angle_alpha   90.00
_cell.angle_beta   90.00
_cell.angle_gamma   90.00
#
_symmetry.space_group_name_H-M   'P 1'
#
loop_
_entity.id
_entity.type
_entity.pdbx_description
1 polymer ?
#
loop_
_entity_poly.entity_id
_entity_poly.type
_entity_poly.pdbx_seq_one_letter_code
_entity_poly.pdbx_strand_id
1 'polypeptide(L)'
;RLNLIGEYNHYTDSKILDENKIRYMFDGQCFYSLTDTIGLCQFVWGMSWQLYGPAELLKLIKFGIGWDTSIKELLEVGERCINMMRHFNAREGFTKEDDKLPERVFEPLPEGPGKGTGINKEEFNKAQDMYYKIAGWDEKTGIPSEQTLRKLQLDWLLD
;
A
#
# COMPACT_ATOMS: atom_id res chain seq x y z
N ARG A 1 -13.25 4.49 8.00
CA ARG A 1 -12.43 5.70 7.71
C ARG A 1 -11.83 5.65 6.31
N LEU A 2 -11.37 4.50 5.80
CA LEU A 2 -10.94 4.39 4.39
C LEU A 2 -12.06 4.53 3.37
N ASN A 3 -13.34 4.39 3.76
CA ASN A 3 -14.48 4.62 2.86
C ASN A 3 -14.44 6.02 2.18
N LEU A 4 -13.64 6.96 2.69
CA LEU A 4 -13.42 8.27 2.08
C LEU A 4 -12.45 8.26 0.89
N ILE A 5 -11.71 7.18 0.68
CA ILE A 5 -10.77 7.00 -0.44
C ILE A 5 -11.12 5.82 -1.36
N GLY A 6 -12.24 5.14 -1.12
CA GLY A 6 -12.70 4.00 -1.93
C GLY A 6 -13.83 3.22 -1.26
N GLU A 7 -14.29 2.16 -1.90
CA GLU A 7 -15.26 1.23 -1.29
C GLU A 7 -14.53 0.16 -0.48
N TYR A 8 -14.76 0.15 0.83
CA TYR A 8 -14.16 -0.82 1.72
C TYR A 8 -15.22 -1.56 2.52
N ASN A 9 -15.15 -2.89 2.45
CA ASN A 9 -15.75 -3.73 3.47
C ASN A 9 -14.88 -3.63 4.73
N HIS A 10 -15.50 -3.33 5.86
CA HIS A 10 -14.78 -3.26 7.13
C HIS A 10 -14.13 -4.61 7.44
N TYR A 11 -12.84 -4.63 7.77
CA TYR A 11 -12.26 -5.75 8.51
C TYR A 11 -12.64 -5.59 9.99
N THR A 12 -13.18 -6.63 10.60
CA THR A 12 -13.73 -6.60 11.96
C THR A 12 -12.71 -7.01 13.03
N ASP A 13 -11.69 -7.78 12.65
CA ASP A 13 -10.61 -8.21 13.52
C ASP A 13 -9.25 -7.77 12.95
N SER A 14 -8.49 -7.02 13.74
CA SER A 14 -7.17 -6.51 13.34
C SER A 14 -6.10 -7.60 13.22
N LYS A 15 -6.37 -8.80 13.75
CA LYS A 15 -5.46 -9.94 13.74
C LYS A 15 -5.61 -10.83 12.50
N ILE A 16 -6.71 -10.70 11.76
CA ILE A 16 -6.96 -11.48 10.56
C ILE A 16 -6.32 -10.77 9.36
N LEU A 17 -5.54 -11.53 8.59
CA LEU A 17 -4.89 -11.05 7.37
C LEU A 17 -5.71 -11.44 6.13
N ASP A 18 -6.97 -11.01 6.08
CA ASP A 18 -7.87 -11.25 4.95
C ASP A 18 -7.67 -10.25 3.80
N GLU A 19 -8.34 -10.48 2.67
CA GLU A 19 -8.26 -9.59 1.51
C GLU A 19 -8.62 -8.13 1.86
N ASN A 20 -9.60 -7.90 2.75
CA ASN A 20 -9.99 -6.55 3.17
C ASN A 20 -8.85 -5.84 3.91
N LYS A 21 -8.13 -6.57 4.78
CA LYS A 21 -6.96 -6.06 5.48
C LYS A 21 -5.82 -5.74 4.51
N ILE A 22 -5.59 -6.59 3.50
CA ILE A 22 -4.53 -6.36 2.53
C ILE A 22 -4.85 -5.21 1.58
N ARG A 23 -6.12 -5.07 1.13
CA ARG A 23 -6.58 -3.89 0.39
C ARG A 23 -6.44 -2.61 1.20
N TYR A 24 -6.87 -2.65 2.47
CA TYR A 24 -6.67 -1.53 3.40
C TYR A 24 -5.20 -1.10 3.46
N MET A 25 -4.28 -2.07 3.52
CA MET A 25 -2.84 -1.81 3.56
C MET A 25 -2.34 -1.21 2.24
N PHE A 26 -2.65 -1.83 1.10
CA PHE A 26 -2.15 -1.40 -0.21
C PHE A 26 -2.66 -0.01 -0.60
N ASP A 27 -3.95 0.24 -0.46
CA ASP A 27 -4.51 1.56 -0.80
C ASP A 27 -3.97 2.63 0.13
N GLY A 28 -3.70 2.25 1.38
CA GLY A 28 -3.07 3.16 2.32
C GLY A 28 -1.61 3.45 2.03
N GLN A 29 -0.87 2.47 1.55
CA GLN A 29 0.46 2.67 1.03
C GLN A 29 0.44 3.60 -0.20
N CYS A 30 -0.53 3.43 -1.11
CA CYS A 30 -0.72 4.33 -2.24
C CYS A 30 -1.01 5.76 -1.77
N PHE A 31 -1.89 5.93 -0.78
CA PHE A 31 -2.18 7.24 -0.21
C PHE A 31 -0.94 7.89 0.43
N TYR A 32 -0.15 7.14 1.20
CA TYR A 32 1.08 7.69 1.80
C TYR A 32 2.14 8.01 0.75
N SER A 33 2.30 7.17 -0.27
CA SER A 33 3.21 7.44 -1.38
C SER A 33 2.78 8.68 -2.18
N LEU A 34 1.47 8.91 -2.32
CA LEU A 34 0.95 10.18 -2.84
C LEU A 34 1.36 11.34 -1.94
N THR A 35 1.10 11.30 -0.63
CA THR A 35 1.42 12.41 0.27
C THR A 35 2.91 12.78 0.26
N ASP A 36 3.80 11.78 0.15
CA ASP A 36 5.22 12.02 0.02
C ASP A 36 5.56 12.70 -1.32
N THR A 37 4.88 12.32 -2.40
CA THR A 37 5.07 12.91 -3.74
C THR A 37 4.67 14.38 -3.79
N ILE A 38 3.58 14.76 -3.12
CA ILE A 38 3.09 16.15 -3.07
C ILE A 38 3.60 16.93 -1.84
N GLY A 39 4.54 16.36 -1.08
CA GLY A 39 5.22 17.03 0.03
C GLY A 39 4.34 17.32 1.25
N LEU A 40 3.31 16.52 1.50
CA LEU A 40 2.37 16.72 2.60
C LEU A 40 2.73 15.90 3.83
N CYS A 41 2.71 16.55 5.00
CA CYS A 41 2.97 15.89 6.27
C CYS A 41 1.88 14.87 6.63
N GLN A 42 2.28 13.62 6.85
CA GLN A 42 1.39 12.52 7.21
C GLN A 42 0.70 12.71 8.57
N PHE A 43 1.23 13.52 9.49
CA PHE A 43 0.52 13.83 10.74
C PHE A 43 -0.72 14.72 10.55
N VAL A 44 -0.74 15.50 9.47
CA VAL A 44 -1.84 16.39 9.12
C VAL A 44 -2.79 15.73 8.13
N TRP A 45 -2.21 15.05 7.12
CA TRP A 45 -2.90 14.54 5.95
C TRP A 45 -3.03 13.01 5.92
N GLY A 46 -2.45 12.29 6.89
CA GLY A 46 -2.42 10.83 6.88
C GLY A 46 -3.79 10.20 7.09
N MET A 47 -3.86 8.88 6.84
CA MET A 47 -5.11 8.12 6.69
C MET A 47 -6.04 8.03 7.90
N SER A 48 -5.55 8.45 9.06
CA SER A 48 -6.35 8.57 10.26
C SER A 48 -7.22 9.84 10.26
N TRP A 49 -7.00 10.74 9.30
CA TRP A 49 -7.76 11.96 9.01
C TRP A 49 -7.89 12.87 10.23
N GLN A 50 -6.77 13.08 10.95
CA GLN A 50 -6.78 13.85 12.19
C GLN A 50 -7.15 15.31 12.00
N LEU A 51 -6.65 15.94 10.92
CA LEU A 51 -6.84 17.36 10.68
C LEU A 51 -7.49 17.62 9.31
N TYR A 52 -6.93 17.03 8.25
CA TYR A 52 -7.49 17.13 6.91
C TYR A 52 -7.74 15.77 6.30
N GLY A 53 -8.82 15.66 5.54
CA GLY A 53 -9.23 14.44 4.87
C GLY A 53 -9.13 14.52 3.35
N PRO A 54 -9.62 13.48 2.66
CA PRO A 54 -9.58 13.40 1.20
C PRO A 54 -10.30 14.57 0.50
N ALA A 55 -11.40 15.08 1.07
CA ALA A 55 -12.14 16.19 0.49
C ALA A 55 -11.33 17.51 0.51
N GLU A 56 -10.59 17.77 1.59
CA GLU A 56 -9.69 18.91 1.68
C GLU A 56 -8.49 18.75 0.74
N LEU A 57 -8.00 17.52 0.56
CA LEU A 57 -6.90 17.22 -0.35
C LEU A 57 -7.28 17.57 -1.79
N LEU A 58 -8.47 17.18 -2.25
CA LEU A 58 -8.96 17.54 -3.58
C LEU A 58 -9.02 19.06 -3.79
N LYS A 59 -9.49 19.80 -2.79
CA LYS A 59 -9.51 21.27 -2.85
C LYS A 59 -8.09 21.83 -2.92
N LEU A 60 -7.17 21.31 -2.10
CA LEU A 60 -5.78 21.73 -2.08
C LEU A 60 -5.13 21.51 -3.45
N ILE A 61 -5.31 20.34 -4.07
CA ILE A 61 -4.75 20.04 -5.39
C ILE A 61 -5.35 20.97 -6.46
N LYS A 62 -6.68 21.13 -6.47
CA LYS A 62 -7.37 22.00 -7.42
C LYS A 62 -6.91 23.45 -7.33
N PHE A 63 -6.82 24.02 -6.13
CA PHE A 63 -6.45 25.43 -5.96
C PHE A 63 -4.93 25.66 -5.94
N GLY A 64 -4.15 24.67 -5.50
CA GLY A 64 -2.70 24.78 -5.37
C GLY A 64 -1.98 24.61 -6.69
N ILE A 65 -2.41 23.66 -7.53
CA ILE A 65 -1.74 23.33 -8.81
C ILE A 65 -2.68 23.33 -10.02
N GLY A 66 -3.95 23.69 -9.85
CA GLY A 66 -4.91 23.80 -10.96
C GLY A 66 -5.44 22.47 -11.49
N TRP A 67 -5.14 21.34 -10.84
CA TRP A 67 -5.57 20.02 -11.31
C TRP A 67 -6.94 19.66 -10.74
N ASP A 68 -7.96 19.64 -11.60
CA ASP A 68 -9.29 19.13 -11.26
C ASP A 68 -9.27 17.60 -11.37
N THR A 69 -9.15 16.92 -10.22
CA THR A 69 -8.86 15.49 -10.13
C THR A 69 -9.81 14.78 -9.16
N SER A 70 -9.68 13.46 -9.06
CA SER A 70 -10.39 12.58 -8.16
C SER A 70 -9.45 11.86 -7.19
N ILE A 71 -9.98 11.31 -6.09
CA ILE A 71 -9.19 10.49 -5.17
C ILE A 71 -8.58 9.28 -5.89
N LYS A 72 -9.33 8.68 -6.82
CA LYS A 72 -8.85 7.54 -7.60
C LYS A 72 -7.58 7.90 -8.39
N GLU A 73 -7.61 9.01 -9.13
CA GLU A 73 -6.43 9.47 -9.89
C GLU A 73 -5.26 9.82 -8.98
N LEU A 74 -5.53 10.39 -7.80
CA LEU A 74 -4.50 10.66 -6.80
C LEU A 74 -3.89 9.38 -6.21
N LEU A 75 -4.69 8.34 -5.95
CA LEU A 75 -4.17 7.03 -5.53
C LEU A 75 -3.35 6.38 -6.64
N GLU A 76 -3.73 6.52 -7.91
CA GLU A 76 -2.94 6.05 -9.06
C GLU A 76 -1.56 6.74 -9.15
N VAL A 77 -1.41 7.99 -8.69
CA VAL A 77 -0.09 8.64 -8.53
C VAL A 77 0.77 7.87 -7.53
N GLY A 78 0.20 7.52 -6.37
CA GLY A 78 0.89 6.70 -5.37
C GLY A 78 1.21 5.29 -5.86
N GLU A 79 0.27 4.65 -6.56
CA GLU A 79 0.45 3.32 -7.16
C GLU A 79 1.61 3.33 -8.18
N ARG A 80 1.72 4.38 -9.01
CA ARG A 80 2.87 4.58 -9.91
C ARG A 80 4.19 4.62 -9.14
N CYS A 81 4.27 5.43 -8.08
CA CYS A 81 5.48 5.55 -7.28
C CYS A 81 5.91 4.21 -6.65
N ILE A 82 4.96 3.47 -6.08
CA ILE A 82 5.22 2.14 -5.51
C ILE A 82 5.77 1.17 -6.57
N ASN A 83 5.17 1.15 -7.76
CA ASN A 83 5.60 0.27 -8.84
C ASN A 83 6.97 0.68 -9.42
N MET A 84 7.25 1.97 -9.55
CA MET A 84 8.58 2.45 -9.96
C MET A 84 9.66 2.06 -8.95
N MET A 85 9.41 2.22 -7.64
CA MET A 85 10.34 1.82 -6.59
C MET A 85 10.55 0.30 -6.59
N ARG A 86 9.48 -0.49 -6.74
CA ARG A 86 9.60 -1.95 -6.81
C ARG A 86 10.37 -2.39 -8.04
N HIS A 87 10.11 -1.80 -9.19
CA HIS A 87 10.82 -2.09 -10.43
C HIS A 87 12.31 -1.76 -10.32
N PHE A 88 12.65 -0.60 -9.76
CA PHE A 88 14.04 -0.23 -9.47
C PHE A 88 14.72 -1.27 -8.56
N ASN A 89 14.09 -1.62 -7.44
CA ASN A 89 14.67 -2.62 -6.52
C ASN A 89 14.86 -3.97 -7.20
N ALA A 90 13.90 -4.43 -8.01
CA ALA A 90 14.00 -5.67 -8.76
C ALA A 90 15.18 -5.66 -9.74
N ARG A 91 15.41 -4.53 -10.43
CA ARG A 91 16.59 -4.34 -11.30
C ARG A 91 17.90 -4.48 -10.52
N GLU A 92 17.93 -4.01 -9.27
CA GLU A 92 19.10 -4.14 -8.38
C GLU A 92 19.20 -5.50 -7.68
N GLY A 93 18.34 -6.46 -8.03
CA GLY A 93 18.37 -7.84 -7.53
C GLY A 93 17.49 -8.11 -6.32
N PHE A 94 16.60 -7.19 -5.93
CA PHE A 94 15.60 -7.42 -4.90
C PHE A 94 14.53 -8.40 -5.40
N THR A 95 14.21 -9.39 -4.60
CA THR A 95 13.29 -10.48 -4.96
C THR A 95 12.21 -10.70 -3.90
N LYS A 96 11.26 -11.60 -4.17
CA LYS A 96 10.25 -12.03 -3.18
C LYS A 96 10.90 -12.57 -1.90
N GLU A 97 12.07 -13.21 -2.02
CA GLU A 97 12.83 -13.80 -0.93
C GLU A 97 13.35 -12.75 0.09
N ASP A 98 13.39 -11.48 -0.33
CA ASP A 98 13.79 -10.35 0.49
C ASP A 98 12.61 -9.71 1.23
N ASP A 99 11.36 -9.95 0.79
CA ASP A 99 10.14 -9.49 1.47
C ASP A 99 9.81 -10.35 2.70
N LYS A 100 10.71 -10.36 3.69
CA LYS A 100 10.56 -11.17 4.92
C LYS A 100 10.56 -10.33 6.18
N LEU A 101 9.84 -10.84 7.19
CA LEU A 101 9.91 -10.30 8.53
C LEU A 101 10.97 -11.05 9.37
N PRO A 102 11.56 -10.41 10.38
CA PRO A 102 12.42 -11.09 11.34
C PRO A 102 11.67 -12.22 12.07
N GLU A 103 12.30 -13.39 12.29
CA GLU A 103 11.64 -14.57 12.89
C GLU A 103 10.94 -14.27 14.24
N ARG A 104 11.48 -13.32 15.01
CA ARG A 104 10.92 -12.89 16.30
C ARG A 104 9.45 -12.47 16.21
N VAL A 105 8.97 -11.95 15.09
CA VAL A 105 7.56 -11.49 14.96
C VAL A 105 6.56 -12.65 14.95
N PHE A 106 7.02 -13.86 14.60
CA PHE A 106 6.20 -15.07 14.57
C PHE A 106 6.15 -15.77 15.93
N GLU A 107 7.04 -15.40 16.85
CA GLU A 107 7.05 -15.93 18.21
C GLU A 107 6.02 -15.19 19.10
N PRO A 108 5.17 -15.92 19.84
CA PRO A 108 4.21 -15.31 20.75
C PRO A 108 4.89 -14.38 21.77
N LEU A 109 4.26 -13.25 22.07
CA LEU A 109 4.73 -12.35 23.11
C LEU A 109 4.70 -13.06 24.48
N PRO A 110 5.80 -13.01 25.26
CA PRO A 110 5.91 -13.75 26.52
C PRO A 110 5.05 -13.15 27.64
N GLU A 111 4.83 -11.83 27.61
CA GLU A 111 4.18 -11.08 28.67
C GLU A 111 3.47 -9.81 28.15
N GLY A 112 2.80 -9.10 29.07
CA GLY A 112 2.05 -7.88 28.78
C GLY A 112 0.66 -8.11 28.16
N PRO A 113 -0.03 -7.03 27.75
CA PRO A 113 -1.41 -7.10 27.22
C PRO A 113 -1.55 -7.96 25.96
N GLY A 114 -0.46 -8.10 25.20
CA GLY A 114 -0.40 -8.93 24.00
C GLY A 114 0.12 -10.36 24.25
N LYS A 115 0.27 -10.80 25.50
CA LYS A 115 0.81 -12.13 25.81
C LYS A 115 0.11 -13.23 25.00
N GLY A 116 0.91 -14.12 24.41
CA GLY A 116 0.43 -15.22 23.58
C GLY A 116 0.06 -14.82 22.14
N THR A 117 0.13 -13.53 21.78
CA THR A 117 -0.09 -13.10 20.40
C THR A 117 1.22 -13.09 19.62
N GLY A 118 1.15 -13.55 18.38
CA GLY A 118 2.22 -13.56 17.40
C GLY A 118 1.60 -13.63 16.01
N ILE A 119 2.37 -13.29 14.97
CA ILE A 119 1.89 -13.42 13.59
C ILE A 119 2.00 -14.89 13.18
N ASN A 120 0.95 -15.44 12.58
CA ASN A 120 1.06 -16.76 11.97
C ASN A 120 1.86 -16.65 10.66
N LYS A 121 2.96 -17.40 10.55
CA LYS A 121 3.86 -17.34 9.38
C LYS A 121 3.20 -17.79 8.08
N GLU A 122 2.33 -18.80 8.14
CA GLU A 122 1.60 -19.29 6.97
C GLU A 122 0.56 -18.28 6.51
N GLU A 123 -0.18 -17.67 7.45
CA GLU A 123 -1.14 -16.61 7.12
C GLU A 123 -0.43 -15.37 6.57
N PHE A 124 0.74 -15.02 7.09
CA PHE A 124 1.56 -13.92 6.57
C PHE A 124 2.00 -14.19 5.12
N ASN A 125 2.47 -15.40 4.81
CA ASN A 125 2.87 -15.75 3.45
C ASN A 125 1.68 -15.68 2.47
N LYS A 126 0.50 -16.17 2.88
CA LYS A 126 -0.74 -16.03 2.08
C LYS A 126 -1.13 -14.56 1.88
N ALA A 127 -0.98 -13.74 2.92
CA ALA A 127 -1.23 -12.31 2.86
C ALA A 127 -0.29 -11.57 1.91
N GLN A 128 0.99 -11.97 1.87
CA GLN A 128 1.96 -11.47 0.90
C GLN A 128 1.56 -11.84 -0.54
N ASP A 129 1.16 -13.08 -0.80
CA ASP A 129 0.68 -13.49 -2.13
C ASP A 129 -0.55 -12.69 -2.55
N MET A 130 -1.51 -12.46 -1.64
CA MET A 130 -2.66 -11.59 -1.87
C MET A 130 -2.24 -10.15 -2.18
N TYR A 131 -1.24 -9.63 -1.48
CA TYR A 131 -0.71 -8.29 -1.73
C TYR A 131 -0.15 -8.19 -3.15
N TYR A 132 0.66 -9.15 -3.61
CA TYR A 132 1.18 -9.15 -4.97
C TYR A 132 0.07 -9.17 -6.01
N LYS A 133 -0.95 -10.01 -5.80
CA LYS A 133 -2.12 -10.04 -6.68
C LYS A 133 -2.86 -8.71 -6.73
N ILE A 134 -3.06 -8.05 -5.58
CA ILE A 134 -3.72 -6.74 -5.50
C ILE A 134 -2.87 -5.66 -6.21
N ALA A 135 -1.56 -5.67 -5.99
CA ALA A 135 -0.61 -4.75 -6.62
C ALA A 135 -0.37 -5.04 -8.11
N GLY A 136 -0.88 -6.15 -8.63
CA GLY A 136 -0.67 -6.58 -10.02
C GLY A 136 0.76 -7.03 -10.30
N TRP A 137 1.42 -7.63 -9.31
CA TRP A 137 2.77 -8.18 -9.40
C TRP A 137 2.72 -9.68 -9.65
N ASP A 138 3.78 -10.21 -10.27
CA ASP A 138 3.93 -11.66 -10.45
C ASP A 138 4.16 -12.33 -9.08
N GLU A 139 3.34 -13.32 -8.73
CA GLU A 139 3.36 -13.95 -7.40
C GLU A 139 4.65 -14.76 -7.13
N LYS A 140 5.39 -15.14 -8.18
CA LYS A 140 6.62 -15.93 -8.05
C LYS A 140 7.84 -15.05 -7.83
N THR A 141 7.92 -13.93 -8.55
CA THR A 141 9.07 -13.03 -8.56
C THR A 141 8.87 -11.80 -7.67
N GLY A 142 7.61 -11.43 -7.38
CA GLY A 142 7.25 -10.20 -6.68
C GLY A 142 7.52 -8.94 -7.52
N ILE A 143 7.62 -9.05 -8.84
CA ILE A 143 7.93 -7.93 -9.74
C ILE A 143 6.63 -7.42 -10.39
N PRO A 144 6.43 -6.10 -10.57
CA PRO A 144 5.30 -5.56 -11.31
C PRO A 144 5.17 -6.22 -12.68
N SER A 145 3.97 -6.71 -13.00
CA SER A 145 3.73 -7.30 -14.32
C SER A 145 3.77 -6.24 -15.41
N GLU A 146 4.10 -6.64 -16.64
CA GLU A 146 4.02 -5.76 -17.82
C GLU A 146 2.63 -5.12 -17.95
N GLN A 147 1.56 -5.89 -17.70
CA GLN A 147 0.19 -5.38 -17.73
C GLN A 147 -0.02 -4.23 -16.73
N THR A 148 0.51 -4.37 -15.51
CA THR A 148 0.43 -3.34 -14.47
C THR A 148 1.24 -2.10 -14.85
N LEU A 149 2.46 -2.27 -15.37
CA LEU A 149 3.29 -1.14 -15.81
C LEU A 149 2.60 -0.36 -16.94
N ARG A 150 2.02 -1.06 -17.93
CA ARG A 150 1.25 -0.40 -19.01
C ARG A 150 -0.01 0.29 -18.49
N LYS A 151 -0.78 -0.36 -17.61
CA LYS A 151 -1.97 0.24 -16.96
C LYS A 151 -1.61 1.57 -16.27
N LEU A 152 -0.44 1.61 -15.65
CA LEU A 152 0.06 2.76 -14.89
C LEU A 152 0.84 3.78 -15.74
N GLN A 153 0.90 3.62 -17.06
CA GLN A 153 1.67 4.49 -17.98
C GLN A 153 3.18 4.52 -17.63
N LEU A 154 3.71 3.37 -17.24
CA LEU A 154 5.10 3.12 -16.91
C LEU A 154 5.77 2.18 -17.93
N ASP A 155 5.23 2.08 -19.13
CA ASP A 155 5.74 1.19 -20.18
C ASP A 155 7.17 1.53 -20.63
N TRP A 156 7.62 2.77 -20.43
CA TRP A 156 9.02 3.18 -20.62
C TRP A 156 10.03 2.48 -19.69
N LEU A 157 9.57 1.75 -18.66
CA LEU A 157 10.42 0.89 -17.81
C LEU A 157 10.69 -0.49 -18.41
N LEU A 158 9.96 -0.89 -19.46
CA LEU A 158 10.08 -2.20 -20.09
C LEU A 158 11.21 -2.26 -21.14
N ASP A 159 11.72 -1.09 -21.55
CA ASP A 159 12.80 -0.92 -22.52
C ASP A 159 14.18 -0.98 -21.85
#